data_AF-A0A0B1SNQ2-F1
#
_entry.id   AF-A0A0B1SNQ2-F1
#
_cell.length_a   1.000
_cell.length_b   1.000
_cell.length_c   1.000
_cell.angle_alpha   90.00
_cell.angle_beta   90.00
_cell.angle_gamma   90.00
#
_symmetry.space_group_name_H-M   'P 1'
#
loop_
_entity.id
_entity.type
_entity.pdbx_description
1 polymer ?
#
loop_
_entity_poly.entity_id
_entity_poly.type
_entity_poly.pdbx_seq_one_letter_code
_entity_poly.pdbx_strand_id
1 'polypeptide(L)'
;FRYLLVEDLFEVVACYFPVEFKQTSDSPITKDLLAKGCLKCLIAHPEFAPFCYLLIDEKFTDDESTPEQKEETCELLVEAAAVFPPAEMVEHLESLLGGLRVVGLNPKGTLPECVPRALTAMTKALSSVGTEEVKQLGSQLVENLEPFVLQAEMGLTERALSLLRCAAEAGPTIRCQIYDHVVPWILMLAQGDVVNVKANRLEIVQEGLKGLMDWAKCIHEHGCGEFGGMFC
;
A
#
# COMPACT_ATOMS: atom_id res chain seq x y z
N PHE A 1 17.49 -9.96 29.12
CA PHE A 1 18.89 -9.95 28.62
C PHE A 1 18.98 -10.17 27.12
N ARG A 2 18.44 -11.25 26.53
CA ARG A 2 18.50 -11.46 25.07
C ARG A 2 17.73 -10.41 24.26
N TYR A 3 16.48 -10.11 24.64
CA TYR A 3 15.66 -9.11 23.93
C TYR A 3 16.27 -7.69 23.95
N LEU A 4 16.82 -7.25 25.09
CA LEU A 4 17.50 -5.95 25.20
C LEU A 4 18.67 -5.80 24.21
N LEU A 5 19.48 -6.85 24.02
CA LEU A 5 20.60 -6.79 23.07
C LEU A 5 20.15 -6.74 21.60
N VAL A 6 18.97 -7.28 21.29
CA VAL A 6 18.39 -7.26 19.94
C VAL A 6 17.83 -5.88 19.62
N GLU A 7 17.09 -5.31 20.58
CA GLU A 7 16.55 -3.95 20.51
C GLU A 7 17.69 -2.92 20.40
N ASP A 8 18.68 -2.95 21.30
CA ASP A 8 19.83 -2.05 21.29
C ASP A 8 20.58 -2.12 19.94
N LEU A 9 20.74 -3.32 19.37
CA LEU A 9 21.40 -3.49 18.08
C LEU A 9 20.56 -2.94 16.92
N PHE A 10 19.24 -3.14 16.97
CA PHE A 10 18.32 -2.59 15.97
C PHE A 10 18.34 -1.06 16.00
N GLU A 11 18.26 -0.44 17.18
CA GLU A 11 18.26 1.02 17.34
C GLU A 11 19.52 1.68 16.75
N VAL A 12 20.69 1.05 16.92
CA VAL A 12 21.96 1.53 16.35
C VAL A 12 21.89 1.60 14.82
N VAL A 13 21.17 0.67 14.17
CA VAL A 13 20.99 0.69 12.72
C VAL A 13 19.85 1.64 12.32
N ALA A 14 18.74 1.61 13.05
CA ALA A 14 17.52 2.38 12.77
C ALA A 14 17.76 3.88 12.77
N CYS A 15 18.67 4.40 13.59
CA CYS A 15 18.97 5.83 13.62
C CYS A 15 19.57 6.39 12.32
N TYR A 16 19.98 5.54 11.38
CA TYR A 16 20.45 5.94 10.04
C TYR A 16 19.35 5.94 8.97
N PHE A 17 18.13 5.55 9.31
CA PHE A 17 17.01 5.46 8.37
C PHE A 17 15.99 6.61 8.56
N PRO A 18 15.52 7.25 7.47
CA PRO A 18 15.97 7.11 6.08
C PRO A 18 17.36 7.71 5.85
N VAL A 19 18.08 7.24 4.83
CA VAL A 19 19.48 7.64 4.63
C VAL A 19 19.56 9.03 4.01
N GLU A 20 20.04 10.00 4.79
CA GLU A 20 20.38 11.33 4.28
C GLU A 20 21.86 11.41 3.88
N PHE A 21 22.13 11.38 2.58
CA PHE A 21 23.49 11.47 2.06
C PHE A 21 23.60 12.46 0.90
N LYS A 22 24.43 13.49 1.07
CA LYS A 22 24.82 14.42 0.01
C LYS A 22 26.14 13.96 -0.59
N GLN A 23 26.06 13.35 -1.76
CA GLN A 23 27.24 12.88 -2.48
C GLN A 23 28.12 14.05 -2.93
N THR A 24 29.41 13.97 -2.65
CA THR A 24 30.42 14.85 -3.23
C THR A 24 30.84 14.31 -4.60
N SER A 25 31.23 15.19 -5.53
CA SER A 25 31.50 14.85 -6.94
C SER A 25 32.49 13.70 -7.16
N ASP A 26 33.37 13.46 -6.19
CA ASP A 26 34.49 12.53 -6.32
C ASP A 26 34.30 11.23 -5.52
N SER A 27 33.18 11.07 -4.82
CA SER A 27 32.91 9.90 -4.00
C SER A 27 32.30 8.75 -4.82
N PRO A 28 32.87 7.53 -4.77
CA PRO A 28 32.24 6.35 -5.37
C PRO A 28 31.02 5.84 -4.58
N ILE A 29 30.82 6.32 -3.35
CA ILE A 29 29.69 5.97 -2.49
C ILE A 29 28.51 6.86 -2.86
N THR A 30 27.38 6.24 -3.21
CA THR A 30 26.11 6.91 -3.56
C THR A 30 25.09 6.79 -2.42
N LYS A 31 24.09 7.68 -2.41
CA LYS A 31 22.94 7.59 -1.48
C LYS A 31 22.26 6.22 -1.60
N ASP A 32 21.98 5.77 -2.82
CA ASP A 32 21.31 4.48 -3.08
C ASP A 32 22.10 3.29 -2.54
N LEU A 33 23.43 3.33 -2.62
CA LEU A 33 24.27 2.27 -2.06
C LEU A 33 24.11 2.18 -0.55
N LEU A 34 24.13 3.33 0.14
CA LEU A 34 23.96 3.41 1.59
C LEU A 34 22.54 3.03 2.01
N ALA A 35 21.51 3.51 1.30
CA ALA A 35 20.12 3.16 1.55
C ALA A 35 19.90 1.63 1.45
N LYS A 36 20.38 1.00 0.37
CA LYS A 36 20.32 -0.46 0.21
C LYS A 36 21.09 -1.21 1.29
N GLY A 37 22.24 -0.69 1.73
CA GLY A 37 23.00 -1.25 2.85
C GLY A 37 22.23 -1.17 4.17
N CYS A 38 21.65 -0.01 4.46
CA CYS A 38 20.85 0.24 5.65
C CYS A 38 19.63 -0.70 5.71
N LEU A 39 18.86 -0.78 4.62
CA LEU A 39 17.71 -1.69 4.52
C LEU A 39 18.09 -3.14 4.83
N LYS A 40 19.20 -3.63 4.25
CA LYS A 40 19.71 -4.99 4.52
C LYS A 40 20.06 -5.22 5.98
N CYS A 41 20.58 -4.23 6.68
CA CYS A 41 20.87 -4.33 8.10
C CYS A 41 19.59 -4.38 8.95
N LEU A 42 18.57 -3.56 8.60
CA LEU A 42 17.29 -3.51 9.32
C LEU A 42 16.50 -4.82 9.23
N ILE A 43 16.67 -5.57 8.15
CA ILE A 43 16.00 -6.87 7.93
C ILE A 43 16.92 -8.08 8.16
N ALA A 44 18.13 -7.87 8.69
CA ALA A 44 19.16 -8.89 8.73
C ALA A 44 18.83 -10.10 9.64
N HIS A 45 17.90 -9.95 10.58
CA HIS A 45 17.58 -10.97 11.56
C HIS A 45 16.07 -11.04 11.85
N PRO A 46 15.44 -12.23 11.91
CA PRO A 46 14.01 -12.36 12.14
C PRO A 46 13.51 -11.71 13.44
N GLU A 47 14.34 -11.71 14.50
CA GLU A 47 13.99 -11.05 15.77
C GLU A 47 13.93 -9.51 15.68
N PHE A 48 14.30 -8.91 14.54
CA PHE A 48 14.10 -7.47 14.27
C PHE A 48 12.68 -7.13 13.82
N ALA A 49 11.86 -8.12 13.44
CA ALA A 49 10.52 -7.91 12.92
C ALA A 49 9.65 -6.92 13.72
N PRO A 50 9.45 -7.08 15.04
CA PRO A 50 8.59 -6.16 15.79
C PRO A 50 9.14 -4.73 15.79
N PHE A 51 10.45 -4.56 15.95
CA PHE A 51 11.09 -3.23 15.96
C PHE A 51 11.07 -2.58 14.56
N CYS A 52 11.21 -3.39 13.51
CA CYS A 52 11.18 -2.90 12.14
C CYS A 52 9.79 -2.46 11.69
N TYR A 53 8.73 -3.19 12.05
CA TYR A 53 7.37 -2.73 11.78
C TYR A 53 7.00 -1.48 12.57
N LEU A 54 7.47 -1.35 13.83
CA LEU A 54 7.33 -0.10 14.60
C LEU A 54 8.08 1.07 13.94
N LEU A 55 9.30 0.85 13.44
CA LEU A 55 10.05 1.87 12.70
C LEU A 55 9.30 2.29 11.42
N ILE A 56 8.75 1.34 10.67
CA ILE A 56 7.97 1.61 9.45
C ILE A 56 6.75 2.48 9.79
N ASP A 57 6.00 2.14 10.84
CA ASP A 57 4.86 2.92 11.32
C ASP A 57 5.27 4.36 11.70
N GLU A 58 6.33 4.49 12.50
CA GLU A 58 6.89 5.78 12.88
C GLU A 58 7.23 6.63 11.65
N LYS A 59 7.91 6.06 10.65
CA LYS A 59 8.30 6.82 9.45
C LYS A 59 7.15 7.15 8.51
N PHE A 60 6.09 6.34 8.47
CA PHE A 60 4.89 6.72 7.73
C PHE A 60 4.11 7.85 8.40
N THR A 61 4.04 7.83 9.73
CA THR A 61 3.28 8.80 10.54
C THR A 61 4.05 10.08 10.85
N ASP A 62 5.36 10.10 10.64
CA ASP A 62 6.18 11.29 10.75
C ASP A 62 5.78 12.35 9.70
N ASP A 63 5.37 13.52 10.19
CA ASP A 63 4.97 14.68 9.38
C ASP A 63 6.17 15.43 8.78
N GLU A 64 7.37 15.27 9.36
CA GLU A 64 8.60 15.88 8.85
C GLU A 64 9.22 15.07 7.70
N SER A 65 8.81 13.81 7.54
CA SER A 65 9.29 12.93 6.47
C SER A 65 8.83 13.39 5.08
N THR A 66 9.78 13.56 4.17
CA THR A 66 9.50 13.94 2.77
C THR A 66 8.79 12.81 2.01
N PRO A 67 8.10 13.10 0.89
CA PRO A 67 7.50 12.06 0.05
C PRO A 67 8.49 10.96 -0.35
N GLU A 68 9.73 11.34 -0.71
CA GLU A 68 10.78 10.39 -1.09
C GLU A 68 11.22 9.51 0.09
N GLN A 69 11.23 10.05 1.31
CA GLN A 69 11.51 9.26 2.53
C GLN A 69 10.38 8.28 2.84
N LYS A 70 9.11 8.65 2.58
CA LYS A 70 7.98 7.73 2.70
C LYS A 70 8.01 6.66 1.61
N GLU A 71 8.51 6.96 0.41
CA GLU A 71 8.79 5.95 -0.62
C GLU A 71 9.91 4.98 -0.19
N GLU A 72 11.01 5.47 0.42
CA GLU A 72 12.04 4.62 1.03
C GLU A 72 11.47 3.73 2.14
N THR A 73 10.48 4.22 2.89
CA THR A 73 9.76 3.46 3.91
C THR A 73 8.89 2.36 3.28
N CYS A 74 8.27 2.61 2.13
CA CYS A 74 7.60 1.55 1.36
C CYS A 74 8.60 0.48 0.88
N GLU A 75 9.81 0.86 0.45
CA GLU A 75 10.85 -0.11 0.07
C GLU A 75 11.29 -0.98 1.26
N LEU A 76 11.43 -0.40 2.45
CA LEU A 76 11.69 -1.17 3.67
C LEU A 76 10.56 -2.17 3.94
N LEU A 77 9.30 -1.75 3.80
CA LEU A 77 8.14 -2.63 3.98
C LEU A 77 8.12 -3.79 2.97
N VAL A 78 8.48 -3.55 1.71
CA VAL A 78 8.61 -4.62 0.69
C VAL A 78 9.57 -5.70 1.15
N GLU A 79 10.77 -5.30 1.59
CA GLU A 79 11.82 -6.23 2.00
C GLU A 79 11.47 -6.91 3.35
N ALA A 80 10.92 -6.17 4.30
CA ALA A 80 10.48 -6.67 5.60
C ALA A 80 9.41 -7.76 5.45
N ALA A 81 8.37 -7.50 4.64
CA ALA A 81 7.31 -8.48 4.37
C ALA A 81 7.81 -9.75 3.67
N ALA A 82 8.93 -9.69 2.96
CA ALA A 82 9.52 -10.84 2.30
C ALA A 82 10.41 -11.72 3.21
N VAL A 83 10.95 -11.15 4.29
CA VAL A 83 11.97 -11.80 5.14
C VAL A 83 11.44 -12.18 6.52
N PHE A 84 10.60 -11.34 7.12
CA PHE A 84 10.13 -11.56 8.48
C PHE A 84 8.99 -12.58 8.55
N PRO A 85 8.78 -13.19 9.75
CA PRO A 85 7.63 -14.04 9.97
C PRO A 85 6.32 -13.28 9.69
N PRO A 86 5.46 -13.76 8.77
CA PRO A 86 4.27 -13.01 8.35
C PRO A 86 3.25 -12.73 9.47
N ALA A 87 3.26 -13.53 10.54
CA ALA A 87 2.40 -13.32 11.70
C ALA A 87 2.67 -11.99 12.42
N GLU A 88 3.92 -11.52 12.45
CA GLU A 88 4.30 -10.25 13.08
C GLU A 88 3.65 -9.06 12.36
N MET A 89 3.44 -9.15 11.05
CA MET A 89 2.83 -8.07 10.27
C MET A 89 1.35 -7.86 10.58
N VAL A 90 0.65 -8.90 11.05
CA VAL A 90 -0.80 -8.85 11.30
C VAL A 90 -1.14 -7.81 12.35
N GLU A 91 -0.31 -7.67 13.39
CA GLU A 91 -0.51 -6.70 14.48
C GLU A 91 -0.35 -5.24 14.02
N HIS A 92 0.37 -5.02 12.91
CA HIS A 92 0.66 -3.68 12.38
C HIS A 92 -0.16 -3.34 11.12
N LEU A 93 -1.00 -4.26 10.64
CA LEU A 93 -1.64 -4.18 9.31
C LEU A 93 -2.36 -2.85 9.06
N GLU A 94 -3.16 -2.38 10.01
CA GLU A 94 -3.94 -1.14 9.87
C GLU A 94 -3.04 0.09 9.68
N SER A 95 -2.00 0.21 10.49
CA SER A 95 -1.02 1.29 10.41
C SER A 95 -0.26 1.24 9.07
N LEU A 96 0.22 0.06 8.67
CA LEU A 96 0.97 -0.13 7.43
C LEU A 96 0.13 0.27 6.21
N LEU A 97 -1.15 -0.12 6.16
CA LEU A 97 -2.07 0.28 5.11
C LEU A 97 -2.38 1.78 5.16
N GLY A 98 -2.45 2.38 6.35
CA GLY A 98 -2.53 3.83 6.53
C GLY A 98 -1.36 4.56 5.89
N GLY A 99 -0.13 4.09 6.12
CA GLY A 99 1.09 4.62 5.52
C GLY A 99 1.11 4.50 3.99
N LEU A 100 0.80 3.32 3.45
CA LEU A 100 0.70 3.11 2.00
C LEU A 100 -0.38 4.00 1.37
N ARG A 101 -1.49 4.26 2.08
CA ARG A 101 -2.54 5.18 1.62
C ARG A 101 -2.03 6.62 1.55
N VAL A 102 -1.26 7.08 2.54
CA VAL A 102 -0.64 8.43 2.51
C VAL A 102 0.26 8.59 1.29
N VAL A 103 1.08 7.60 0.98
CA VAL A 103 1.97 7.62 -0.19
C VAL A 103 1.16 7.54 -1.49
N GLY A 104 0.21 6.60 -1.58
CA GLY A 104 -0.56 6.34 -2.79
C GLY A 104 -1.59 7.42 -3.16
N LEU A 105 -2.11 8.16 -2.17
CA LEU A 105 -3.05 9.27 -2.39
C LEU A 105 -2.36 10.63 -2.48
N ASN A 106 -1.02 10.68 -2.49
CA ASN A 106 -0.29 11.94 -2.58
C ASN A 106 -0.68 12.72 -3.86
N PRO A 107 -1.18 13.97 -3.74
CA PRO A 107 -1.64 14.75 -4.88
C PRO A 107 -0.50 15.26 -5.77
N LYS A 108 0.74 15.27 -5.28
CA LYS A 108 1.91 15.86 -5.95
C LYS A 108 2.58 14.96 -7.00
N GLY A 109 2.01 13.80 -7.33
CA GLY A 109 2.60 12.89 -8.30
C GLY A 109 1.67 11.79 -8.80
N THR A 110 2.27 10.87 -9.55
CA THR A 110 1.69 9.56 -9.89
C THR A 110 1.90 8.59 -8.71
N LEU A 111 1.11 7.51 -8.67
CA LEU A 111 1.30 6.42 -7.72
C LEU A 111 2.75 5.87 -7.81
N PRO A 112 3.56 5.96 -6.75
CA PRO A 112 4.93 5.43 -6.77
C PRO A 112 4.97 3.90 -6.90
N GLU A 113 5.96 3.36 -7.62
CA GLU A 113 6.09 1.90 -7.86
C GLU A 113 6.32 1.07 -6.59
N CYS A 114 6.82 1.69 -5.52
CA CYS A 114 7.02 1.02 -4.23
C CYS A 114 5.69 0.61 -3.58
N VAL A 115 4.60 1.34 -3.83
CA VAL A 115 3.27 1.04 -3.26
C VAL A 115 2.68 -0.28 -3.79
N PRO A 116 2.53 -0.53 -5.11
CA PRO A 116 2.05 -1.82 -5.60
C PRO A 116 2.99 -2.97 -5.22
N ARG A 117 4.31 -2.73 -5.16
CA ARG A 117 5.28 -3.72 -4.69
C ARG A 117 5.03 -4.08 -3.21
N ALA A 118 4.78 -3.10 -2.35
CA ALA A 118 4.49 -3.33 -0.94
C ALA A 118 3.18 -4.10 -0.76
N LEU A 119 2.11 -3.68 -1.44
CA LEU A 119 0.82 -4.40 -1.43
C LEU A 119 0.96 -5.86 -1.88
N THR A 120 1.77 -6.11 -2.92
CA THR A 120 2.05 -7.46 -3.40
C THR A 120 2.83 -8.29 -2.38
N ALA A 121 3.88 -7.71 -1.78
CA ALA A 121 4.68 -8.38 -0.76
C ALA A 121 3.85 -8.72 0.49
N MET A 122 3.06 -7.76 0.98
CA MET A 122 2.15 -7.94 2.11
C MET A 122 1.09 -9.02 1.82
N THR A 123 0.42 -8.95 0.67
CA THR A 123 -0.60 -9.93 0.28
C THR A 123 0.00 -11.33 0.21
N LYS A 124 1.20 -11.48 -0.36
CA LYS A 124 1.90 -12.76 -0.43
C LYS A 124 2.28 -13.28 0.95
N ALA A 125 2.78 -12.42 1.83
CA ALA A 125 3.14 -12.78 3.21
C ALA A 125 1.89 -13.24 3.98
N LEU A 126 0.80 -12.48 3.97
CA LEU A 126 -0.45 -12.85 4.64
C LEU A 126 -1.09 -14.11 4.05
N SER A 127 -1.00 -14.31 2.73
CA SER A 127 -1.49 -15.55 2.10
C SER A 127 -0.83 -16.81 2.65
N SER A 128 0.40 -16.69 3.18
CA SER A 128 1.09 -17.82 3.83
C SER A 128 0.66 -18.04 5.28
N VAL A 129 0.03 -17.05 5.93
CA VAL A 129 -0.61 -17.18 7.24
C VAL A 129 -1.97 -17.85 7.08
N GLY A 130 -2.81 -17.29 6.19
CA GLY A 130 -4.16 -17.78 5.96
C GLY A 130 -4.98 -16.88 5.04
N THR A 131 -6.17 -17.38 4.69
CA THR A 131 -7.10 -16.64 3.81
C THR A 131 -7.78 -15.49 4.54
N GLU A 132 -7.99 -15.60 5.86
CA GLU A 132 -8.69 -14.58 6.65
C GLU A 132 -7.86 -13.31 6.80
N GLU A 133 -6.53 -13.43 6.91
CA GLU A 133 -5.61 -12.30 6.98
C GLU A 133 -5.58 -11.52 5.66
N VAL A 134 -5.64 -12.22 4.53
CA VAL A 134 -5.75 -11.58 3.21
C VAL A 134 -7.09 -10.87 3.06
N LYS A 135 -8.18 -11.47 3.55
CA LYS A 135 -9.50 -10.82 3.57
C LYS A 135 -9.51 -9.59 4.48
N GLN A 136 -8.85 -9.64 5.63
CA GLN A 136 -8.71 -8.51 6.53
C GLN A 136 -7.99 -7.35 5.84
N LEU A 137 -6.88 -7.63 5.14
CA LEU A 137 -6.17 -6.63 4.33
C LEU A 137 -7.09 -6.02 3.27
N GLY A 138 -7.86 -6.86 2.55
CA GLY A 138 -8.83 -6.40 1.56
C GLY A 138 -9.93 -5.51 2.17
N SER A 139 -10.50 -5.91 3.31
CA SER A 139 -11.56 -5.16 3.98
C SER A 139 -11.07 -3.80 4.42
N GLN A 140 -9.90 -3.73 5.07
CA GLN A 140 -9.33 -2.47 5.52
C GLN A 140 -8.99 -1.54 4.35
N LEU A 141 -8.52 -2.06 3.21
CA LEU A 141 -8.29 -1.23 2.03
C LEU A 141 -9.60 -0.68 1.46
N VAL A 142 -10.62 -1.53 1.29
CA VAL A 142 -11.94 -1.15 0.77
C VAL A 142 -12.57 -0.09 1.67
N GLU A 143 -12.73 -0.36 2.97
CA GLU A 143 -13.36 0.54 3.93
C GLU A 143 -12.66 1.91 3.99
N ASN A 144 -11.33 1.90 3.99
CA ASN A 144 -10.55 3.13 4.08
C ASN A 144 -10.49 3.94 2.78
N LEU A 145 -10.66 3.29 1.62
CA LEU A 145 -10.60 3.96 0.31
C LEU A 145 -11.98 4.38 -0.22
N GLU A 146 -13.05 3.79 0.30
CA GLU A 146 -14.43 4.15 -0.07
C GLU A 146 -14.72 5.66 -0.03
N PRO A 147 -14.35 6.42 1.03
CA PRO A 147 -14.63 7.85 1.08
C PRO A 147 -13.96 8.62 -0.06
N PHE A 148 -12.74 8.22 -0.44
CA PHE A 148 -11.97 8.86 -1.51
C PHE A 148 -12.52 8.53 -2.90
N VAL A 149 -13.21 7.39 -3.05
CA VAL A 149 -13.90 7.01 -4.28
C VAL A 149 -15.25 7.73 -4.38
N LEU A 150 -16.06 7.73 -3.31
CA LEU A 150 -17.46 8.18 -3.36
C LEU A 150 -17.68 9.66 -3.03
N GLN A 151 -16.75 10.35 -2.38
CA GLN A 151 -16.91 11.80 -2.12
C GLN A 151 -16.42 12.67 -3.28
N ALA A 152 -15.85 12.04 -4.33
CA ALA A 152 -15.45 12.65 -5.59
C ALA A 152 -14.74 14.01 -5.44
N GLU A 153 -13.72 14.04 -4.59
CA GLU A 153 -12.80 15.16 -4.52
C GLU A 153 -11.83 15.10 -5.71
N MET A 154 -11.53 16.25 -6.32
CA MET A 154 -10.76 16.34 -7.56
C MET A 154 -9.46 15.51 -7.51
N GLY A 155 -9.41 14.45 -8.31
CA GLY A 155 -8.22 13.60 -8.46
C GLY A 155 -7.97 12.58 -7.35
N LEU A 156 -8.78 12.51 -6.29
CA LEU A 156 -8.67 11.46 -5.28
C LEU A 156 -9.39 10.17 -5.72
N THR A 157 -10.49 10.27 -6.46
CA THR A 157 -11.21 9.11 -7.02
C THR A 157 -10.29 8.22 -7.85
N GLU A 158 -9.60 8.79 -8.84
CA GLU A 158 -8.71 8.05 -9.74
C GLU A 158 -7.53 7.41 -8.99
N ARG A 159 -6.98 8.11 -7.99
CA ARG A 159 -5.88 7.59 -7.18
C ARG A 159 -6.33 6.45 -6.28
N ALA A 160 -7.48 6.58 -5.62
CA ALA A 160 -8.06 5.55 -4.78
C ALA A 160 -8.39 4.29 -5.59
N LEU A 161 -9.00 4.46 -6.78
CA LEU A 161 -9.24 3.36 -7.71
C LEU A 161 -7.93 2.74 -8.22
N SER A 162 -6.91 3.53 -8.52
CA SER A 162 -5.60 3.01 -8.93
C SER A 162 -4.96 2.17 -7.82
N LEU A 163 -5.05 2.62 -6.57
CA LEU A 163 -4.53 1.90 -5.41
C LEU A 163 -5.28 0.58 -5.17
N LEU A 164 -6.61 0.59 -5.27
CA LEU A 164 -7.44 -0.61 -5.18
C LEU A 164 -7.16 -1.59 -6.32
N ARG A 165 -6.89 -1.09 -7.53
CA ARG A 165 -6.48 -1.92 -8.65
C ARG A 165 -5.15 -2.62 -8.37
N CYS A 166 -4.14 -1.89 -7.89
CA CYS A 166 -2.86 -2.48 -7.51
C CYS A 166 -3.01 -3.58 -6.45
N ALA A 167 -3.89 -3.36 -5.46
CA ALA A 167 -4.22 -4.38 -4.46
C ALA A 167 -4.91 -5.60 -5.08
N ALA A 168 -5.85 -5.40 -6.02
CA ALA A 168 -6.52 -6.49 -6.72
C ALA A 168 -5.56 -7.33 -7.60
N GLU A 169 -4.51 -6.71 -8.14
CA GLU A 169 -3.47 -7.39 -8.90
C GLU A 169 -2.56 -8.26 -7.99
N ALA A 170 -2.48 -7.97 -6.69
CA ALA A 170 -1.62 -8.66 -5.73
C ALA A 170 -2.00 -10.13 -5.47
N GLY A 171 -3.27 -10.53 -5.66
CA GLY A 171 -3.69 -11.92 -5.47
C GLY A 171 -5.17 -12.17 -5.74
N PRO A 172 -5.59 -13.43 -6.01
CA PRO A 172 -6.97 -13.74 -6.39
C PRO A 172 -7.98 -13.53 -5.26
N THR A 173 -7.63 -13.87 -4.01
CA THR A 173 -8.53 -13.73 -2.86
C THR A 173 -8.92 -12.27 -2.62
N ILE A 174 -7.92 -11.38 -2.55
CA ILE A 174 -8.15 -9.95 -2.38
C ILE A 174 -8.83 -9.32 -3.60
N ARG A 175 -8.54 -9.82 -4.81
CA ARG A 175 -9.14 -9.34 -6.06
C ARG A 175 -10.65 -9.45 -6.07
N CYS A 176 -11.18 -10.64 -5.78
CA CYS A 176 -12.62 -10.85 -5.86
C CYS A 176 -13.34 -10.00 -4.80
N GLN A 177 -12.76 -9.88 -3.60
CA GLN A 177 -13.26 -8.96 -2.58
C GLN A 177 -13.27 -7.50 -3.06
N ILE A 178 -12.18 -7.01 -3.66
CA ILE A 178 -12.13 -5.63 -4.18
C ILE A 178 -13.16 -5.43 -5.30
N TYR A 179 -13.33 -6.40 -6.19
CA TYR A 179 -14.30 -6.31 -7.29
C TYR A 179 -15.74 -6.21 -6.79
N ASP A 180 -16.09 -6.96 -5.74
CA ASP A 180 -17.44 -6.95 -5.15
C ASP A 180 -17.85 -5.56 -4.63
N HIS A 181 -16.89 -4.72 -4.24
CA HIS A 181 -17.15 -3.37 -3.75
C HIS A 181 -16.96 -2.29 -4.83
N VAL A 182 -15.88 -2.38 -5.61
CA VAL A 182 -15.50 -1.33 -6.55
C VAL A 182 -16.45 -1.26 -7.74
N VAL A 183 -16.96 -2.39 -8.23
CA VAL A 183 -17.91 -2.39 -9.36
C VAL A 183 -19.18 -1.60 -9.02
N PRO A 184 -19.87 -1.83 -7.88
CA PRO A 184 -20.96 -0.97 -7.42
C PRO A 184 -20.58 0.52 -7.33
N TRP A 185 -19.43 0.86 -6.76
CA TRP A 185 -19.01 2.27 -6.62
C TRP A 185 -18.82 2.97 -7.96
N ILE A 186 -18.18 2.29 -8.92
CA ILE A 186 -18.00 2.83 -10.26
C ILE A 186 -19.36 3.05 -10.96
N LEU A 187 -20.33 2.14 -10.75
CA LEU A 187 -21.69 2.32 -11.27
C LEU A 187 -22.39 3.52 -10.62
N MET A 188 -22.23 3.71 -9.31
CA MET A 188 -22.76 4.89 -8.61
C MET A 188 -22.16 6.19 -9.17
N LEU A 189 -20.84 6.24 -9.39
CA LEU A 189 -20.16 7.36 -10.02
C LEU A 189 -20.70 7.65 -11.43
N ALA A 190 -20.86 6.61 -12.26
CA ALA A 190 -21.37 6.75 -13.63
C ALA A 190 -22.84 7.20 -13.68
N GLN A 191 -23.65 6.87 -12.67
CA GLN A 191 -25.03 7.36 -12.52
C GLN A 191 -25.09 8.78 -11.93
N GLY A 192 -24.00 9.22 -11.30
CA GLY A 192 -23.94 10.45 -10.51
C GLY A 192 -24.74 10.35 -9.22
N ASP A 193 -24.88 9.14 -8.66
CA ASP A 193 -25.57 8.84 -7.40
C ASP A 193 -24.56 8.72 -6.25
N VAL A 194 -23.85 9.82 -6.00
CA VAL A 194 -22.81 9.91 -4.97
C VAL A 194 -23.02 11.13 -4.08
N VAL A 195 -22.26 11.27 -2.99
CA VAL A 195 -22.43 12.40 -2.07
C VAL A 195 -21.95 13.70 -2.77
N ASN A 196 -22.61 14.84 -2.54
CA ASN A 196 -22.24 16.18 -3.05
C ASN A 196 -22.35 16.45 -4.58
N VAL A 197 -23.27 15.79 -5.28
CA VAL A 197 -23.46 15.85 -6.75
C VAL A 197 -23.59 17.25 -7.39
N LYS A 198 -24.17 18.25 -6.71
CA LYS A 198 -24.75 19.43 -7.40
C LYS A 198 -23.73 20.35 -8.09
N ALA A 199 -22.49 20.41 -7.63
CA ALA A 199 -21.47 21.28 -8.22
C ALA A 199 -20.70 20.63 -9.38
N ASN A 200 -20.41 19.31 -9.30
CA ASN A 200 -19.44 18.63 -10.16
C ASN A 200 -19.99 17.39 -10.89
N ARG A 201 -21.32 17.25 -11.02
CA ARG A 201 -21.98 16.05 -11.58
C ARG A 201 -21.37 15.54 -12.89
N LEU A 202 -21.02 16.44 -13.82
CA LEU A 202 -20.47 16.05 -15.11
C LEU A 202 -19.11 15.38 -14.98
N GLU A 203 -18.24 15.92 -14.14
CA GLU A 203 -16.89 15.39 -13.88
C GLU A 203 -16.99 14.03 -13.20
N ILE A 204 -17.85 13.90 -12.19
CA ILE A 204 -18.12 12.64 -11.48
C ILE A 204 -18.56 11.53 -12.46
N VAL A 205 -19.51 11.84 -13.34
CA VAL A 205 -20.00 10.88 -14.33
C VAL A 205 -18.89 10.52 -15.33
N GLN A 206 -18.08 11.49 -15.77
CA GLN A 206 -16.94 11.23 -16.65
C GLN A 206 -15.89 10.32 -15.99
N GLU A 207 -15.56 10.56 -14.72
CA GLU A 207 -14.68 9.70 -13.92
C GLU A 207 -15.26 8.29 -13.77
N GLY A 208 -16.57 8.17 -13.47
CA GLY A 208 -17.25 6.88 -13.39
C GLY A 208 -17.22 6.12 -14.72
N LEU A 209 -17.49 6.78 -15.84
CA LEU A 209 -17.43 6.17 -17.17
C LEU A 209 -16.01 5.73 -17.55
N LYS A 210 -14.99 6.54 -17.23
CA LYS A 210 -13.57 6.17 -17.40
C LYS A 210 -13.25 4.95 -16.53
N GLY A 211 -13.65 4.97 -15.27
CA GLY A 211 -13.50 3.86 -14.33
C GLY A 211 -14.13 2.56 -14.85
N LEU A 212 -15.35 2.62 -15.42
CA LEU A 212 -16.01 1.46 -16.03
C LEU A 212 -15.15 0.83 -17.13
N MET A 213 -14.57 1.64 -18.02
CA MET A 213 -13.73 1.13 -19.10
C MET A 213 -12.45 0.48 -18.56
N ASP A 214 -11.75 1.16 -17.66
CA ASP A 214 -10.47 0.70 -17.12
C ASP A 214 -10.64 -0.58 -16.29
N TRP A 215 -11.69 -0.65 -15.46
CA TRP A 215 -11.97 -1.80 -14.62
C TRP A 215 -12.59 -2.96 -15.38
N ALA A 216 -13.42 -2.72 -16.41
CA ALA A 216 -13.89 -3.80 -17.27
C ALA A 216 -12.73 -4.50 -17.98
N LYS A 217 -11.72 -3.75 -18.42
CA LYS A 217 -10.50 -4.31 -18.99
C LYS A 217 -9.72 -5.12 -17.95
N CYS A 218 -9.51 -4.57 -16.75
CA CYS A 218 -8.82 -5.26 -15.65
C CYS A 218 -9.53 -6.58 -15.29
N ILE A 219 -10.85 -6.56 -15.12
CA ILE A 219 -11.67 -7.74 -14.81
C ILE A 219 -11.60 -8.77 -15.94
N HIS A 220 -11.56 -8.33 -17.21
CA HIS A 220 -11.41 -9.25 -18.34
C HIS A 220 -10.04 -9.93 -18.36
N GLU A 221 -8.97 -9.19 -18.11
CA GLU A 221 -7.57 -9.68 -18.11
C GLU A 221 -7.27 -10.61 -16.92
N HIS A 222 -7.86 -10.29 -15.77
CA HIS A 222 -7.53 -10.91 -14.49
C HIS A 222 -8.69 -11.67 -13.87
N GLY A 223 -9.72 -12.01 -14.67
CA GLY A 223 -11.00 -12.54 -14.21
C GLY A 223 -10.90 -13.48 -13.01
N CYS A 224 -11.88 -13.41 -12.10
CA CYS A 224 -11.97 -14.34 -10.98
C CYS A 224 -12.12 -15.77 -11.52
N GLY A 225 -11.00 -16.43 -11.80
CA GLY A 225 -10.95 -17.80 -12.27
C GLY A 225 -11.64 -18.71 -11.25
N GLU A 226 -12.68 -19.41 -11.72
CA GLU A 226 -13.38 -20.52 -11.05
C GLU A 226 -13.64 -20.36 -9.54
N PHE A 227 -14.34 -19.29 -9.13
CA PHE A 227 -15.32 -19.44 -8.05
C PHE A 227 -16.70 -19.50 -8.68
N GLY A 228 -17.11 -20.72 -8.99
CA GLY A 228 -18.46 -21.01 -9.43
C GLY A 228 -19.47 -20.52 -8.39
N GLY A 229 -20.25 -19.52 -8.78
CA GLY A 229 -21.53 -19.20 -8.18
C GLY A 229 -21.54 -18.08 -7.16
N MET A 230 -21.48 -16.83 -7.61
CA MET A 230 -22.33 -15.78 -7.01
C MET A 230 -22.49 -14.55 -7.91
N PHE A 231 -22.83 -14.76 -9.18
CA PHE A 231 -23.52 -13.75 -9.98
C PHE A 231 -24.67 -14.43 -10.72
N CYS A 232 -25.75 -14.69 -9.97
CA CYS A 232 -27.11 -14.95 -10.42
C CYS A 232 -28.04 -14.30 -9.40
#